data_AF-A0A3B9LCC0-F1
#
_entry.id   AF-A0A3B9LCC0-F1
#
_cell.length_a   1.000
_cell.length_b   1.000
_cell.length_c   1.000
_cell.angle_alpha   90.00
_cell.angle_beta   90.00
_cell.angle_gamma   90.00
#
_symmetry.space_group_name_H-M   'P 1'
#
loop_
_entity.id
_entity.type
_entity.pdbx_description
1 polymer ?
#
loop_
_entity_poly.entity_id
_entity_poly.type
_entity_poly.pdbx_seq_one_letter_code
_entity_poly.pdbx_strand_id
1 'polypeptide(L)'
;PAKIDNFLKWNSKGPSDGELTFVSGSPGRTDRQETIDELADRRDREVPNWLRMFNRREVMLTAWGQRSFENARRCRDDLFGDQNNRKRYDGYVAALFDPEIWSAIEAREKKLRDAISRDPKLRSTTEPAGAQRLGRASPRGYARREP
;
A
#
# COMPACT_ATOMS: atom_id res chain seq x y z
N PRO A 1 30.30 21.78 5.65
CA PRO A 1 30.14 20.39 5.13
C PRO A 1 30.10 19.39 6.29
N ALA A 2 29.22 18.37 6.23
CA ALA A 2 29.20 17.32 7.25
C ALA A 2 30.50 16.50 7.19
N LYS A 3 31.06 16.14 8.35
CA LYS A 3 32.20 15.21 8.46
C LYS A 3 31.65 13.80 8.67
N ILE A 4 31.92 12.89 7.73
CA ILE A 4 31.35 11.54 7.71
C ILE A 4 32.50 10.54 7.72
N ASP A 5 32.55 9.67 8.74
CA ASP A 5 33.64 8.69 8.91
C ASP A 5 33.45 7.43 8.05
N ASN A 6 32.20 7.05 7.76
CA ASN A 6 31.86 5.83 7.02
C ASN A 6 30.96 6.14 5.82
N PHE A 7 31.32 5.63 4.65
CA PHE A 7 30.54 5.80 3.42
C PHE A 7 30.68 4.58 2.50
N LEU A 8 29.67 4.37 1.65
CA LEU A 8 29.68 3.31 0.64
C LEU A 8 30.56 3.72 -0.54
N LYS A 9 31.39 2.78 -1.02
CA LYS A 9 32.24 2.99 -2.20
C LYS A 9 31.49 2.59 -3.46
N TRP A 10 31.63 3.40 -4.52
CA TRP A 10 31.04 3.10 -5.82
C TRP A 10 31.75 1.92 -6.50
N ASN A 11 30.98 0.96 -7.01
CA ASN A 11 31.49 -0.11 -7.87
C ASN A 11 31.16 0.20 -9.34
N SER A 12 32.16 0.57 -10.14
CA SER A 12 31.96 0.95 -11.55
C SER A 12 31.73 -0.23 -12.49
N LYS A 13 31.97 -1.47 -12.06
CA LYS A 13 31.76 -2.66 -12.89
C LYS A 13 30.28 -3.06 -12.98
N GLY A 14 29.45 -2.53 -12.08
CA GLY A 14 28.05 -2.91 -11.95
C GLY A 14 27.87 -4.32 -11.35
N PRO A 15 26.61 -4.71 -11.06
CA PRO A 15 26.30 -6.05 -10.60
C PRO A 15 26.36 -7.07 -11.75
N SER A 16 26.73 -8.31 -11.45
CA SER A 16 26.60 -9.46 -12.33
C SER A 16 25.31 -10.24 -12.03
N ASP A 17 24.83 -11.02 -13.00
CA ASP A 17 23.70 -11.92 -12.78
C ASP A 17 24.02 -12.93 -11.65
N GLY A 18 23.05 -13.17 -10.77
CA GLY A 18 23.21 -14.02 -9.58
C GLY A 18 24.07 -13.45 -8.44
N GLU A 19 24.56 -12.21 -8.54
CA GLU A 19 25.40 -11.61 -7.49
C GLU A 19 24.61 -11.28 -6.21
N LEU A 20 25.16 -11.63 -5.04
CA LEU A 20 24.57 -11.34 -3.75
C LEU A 20 24.44 -9.83 -3.54
N THR A 21 23.21 -9.38 -3.35
CA THR A 21 22.90 -7.96 -3.17
C THR A 21 22.25 -7.70 -1.82
N PHE A 22 22.70 -6.65 -1.14
CA PHE A 22 22.11 -6.16 0.10
C PHE A 22 21.48 -4.79 -0.12
N VAL A 23 20.33 -4.54 0.48
CA VAL A 23 19.65 -3.24 0.44
C VAL A 23 19.35 -2.83 1.87
N SER A 24 19.87 -1.67 2.28
CA SER A 24 19.51 -1.01 3.53
C SER A 24 18.57 0.17 3.24
N GLY A 25 17.56 0.36 4.08
CA GLY A 25 16.64 1.49 3.94
C GLY A 25 15.60 1.55 5.04
N SER A 26 14.61 2.43 4.85
CA SER A 26 13.50 2.64 5.79
C SER A 26 12.18 2.27 5.10
N PRO A 27 11.81 0.98 5.02
CA PRO A 27 10.57 0.57 4.35
C PRO A 27 9.36 1.20 5.04
N GLY A 28 8.44 1.75 4.24
CA GLY A 28 7.30 2.50 4.78
C GLY A 28 6.25 1.65 5.47
N ARG A 29 5.62 0.72 4.75
CA ARG A 29 4.55 -0.13 5.29
C ARG A 29 4.43 -1.44 4.51
N THR A 30 4.00 -2.49 5.22
CA THR A 30 3.52 -3.74 4.63
C THR A 30 2.31 -4.23 5.39
N ASP A 31 1.44 -5.00 4.73
CA ASP A 31 0.18 -5.48 5.30
C ASP A 31 0.17 -7.00 5.54
N ARG A 32 1.35 -7.56 5.85
CA ARG A 32 1.56 -9.03 6.01
C ARG A 32 0.70 -9.68 7.10
N GLN A 33 0.16 -8.88 8.02
CA GLN A 33 -0.66 -9.35 9.14
C GLN A 33 -2.16 -9.18 8.90
N GLU A 34 -2.59 -8.63 7.75
CA GLU A 34 -4.01 -8.52 7.44
C GLU A 34 -4.64 -9.91 7.24
N THR A 35 -5.87 -10.01 7.72
CA THR A 35 -6.78 -11.14 7.55
C THR A 35 -7.36 -11.17 6.14
N ILE A 36 -7.91 -12.31 5.72
CA ILE A 36 -8.64 -12.44 4.46
C ILE A 36 -9.78 -11.42 4.40
N ASP A 37 -10.52 -11.22 5.49
CA ASP A 37 -11.65 -10.28 5.54
C ASP A 37 -11.20 -8.83 5.30
N GLU A 38 -10.07 -8.41 5.90
CA GLU A 38 -9.49 -7.07 5.68
C GLU A 38 -8.98 -6.90 4.24
N LEU A 39 -8.36 -7.95 3.68
CA LEU A 39 -7.89 -7.94 2.30
C LEU A 39 -9.06 -7.94 1.29
N ALA A 40 -10.18 -8.58 1.62
CA ALA A 40 -11.40 -8.56 0.83
C ALA A 40 -12.04 -7.16 0.85
N ASP A 41 -12.17 -6.53 2.03
CA ASP A 41 -12.66 -5.15 2.12
C ASP A 41 -11.75 -4.17 1.36
N ARG A 42 -10.44 -4.41 1.41
CA ARG A 42 -9.49 -3.64 0.61
C ARG A 42 -9.71 -3.79 -0.89
N ARG A 43 -9.87 -5.03 -1.37
CA ARG A 43 -10.11 -5.37 -2.78
C ARG A 43 -11.40 -4.75 -3.28
N ASP A 44 -12.48 -4.93 -2.51
CA ASP A 44 -13.84 -4.65 -2.97
C ASP A 44 -14.25 -3.19 -2.73
N ARG A 45 -13.62 -2.50 -1.78
CA ARG A 45 -14.02 -1.15 -1.37
C ARG A 45 -12.86 -0.16 -1.30
N GLU A 46 -11.83 -0.41 -0.50
CA GLU A 46 -10.82 0.63 -0.23
C GLU A 46 -10.03 1.03 -1.47
N VAL A 47 -9.43 0.06 -2.17
CA VAL A 47 -8.56 0.34 -3.32
C VAL A 47 -9.35 0.94 -4.49
N PRO A 48 -10.55 0.43 -4.86
CA PRO A 48 -11.37 1.09 -5.87
C PRO A 48 -11.69 2.55 -5.53
N ASN A 49 -11.94 2.88 -4.25
CA ASN A 49 -12.19 4.26 -3.83
C ASN A 49 -10.95 5.15 -4.02
N TRP A 50 -9.78 4.66 -3.63
CA TRP A 50 -8.52 5.38 -3.83
C TRP A 50 -8.19 5.59 -5.30
N LEU A 51 -8.35 4.57 -6.14
CA LEU A 51 -8.13 4.67 -7.58
C LEU A 51 -9.03 5.74 -8.21
N ARG A 52 -10.32 5.79 -7.86
CA ARG A 52 -11.21 6.85 -8.37
C ARG A 52 -10.74 8.24 -7.96
N MET A 53 -10.23 8.41 -6.75
CA MET A 53 -9.67 9.69 -6.30
C MET A 53 -8.43 10.09 -7.10
N PHE A 54 -7.44 9.20 -7.23
CA PHE A 54 -6.18 9.50 -7.93
C PHE A 54 -6.40 9.78 -9.42
N ASN A 55 -7.27 9.00 -10.09
CA ASN A 55 -7.63 9.24 -11.49
C ASN A 55 -8.24 10.64 -11.70
N ARG A 56 -9.14 11.07 -10.82
CA ARG A 56 -9.77 12.40 -10.92
C ARG A 56 -8.77 13.52 -10.69
N ARG A 57 -7.88 13.37 -9.71
CA ARG A 57 -6.85 14.37 -9.41
C ARG A 57 -5.82 14.48 -10.54
N GLU A 58 -5.39 13.35 -11.10
CA GLU A 58 -4.46 13.34 -12.25
C GLU A 58 -5.03 14.12 -13.44
N VAL A 59 -6.30 13.89 -13.81
CA VAL A 59 -6.96 14.64 -14.89
C VAL A 59 -7.02 16.14 -14.55
N MET A 60 -7.41 16.49 -13.33
CA MET A 60 -7.51 17.88 -12.89
C MET A 60 -6.17 18.61 -12.93
N LEU A 61 -5.12 18.01 -12.35
CA LEU A 61 -3.79 18.61 -12.28
C LEU A 61 -3.14 18.70 -13.66
N THR A 62 -3.35 17.68 -14.51
CA THR A 62 -2.90 17.71 -15.91
C THR A 62 -3.55 18.87 -16.66
N ALA A 63 -4.89 18.99 -16.60
CA ALA A 63 -5.63 20.05 -17.27
C ALA A 63 -5.27 21.45 -16.74
N TRP A 64 -4.97 21.59 -15.44
CA TRP A 64 -4.53 22.85 -14.86
C TRP A 64 -3.11 23.22 -15.26
N GLY A 65 -2.20 22.24 -15.26
CA GLY A 65 -0.80 22.39 -15.67
C GLY A 65 -0.67 22.78 -17.14
N GLN A 66 -1.54 22.28 -18.02
CA GLN A 66 -1.55 22.63 -19.44
C GLN A 66 -1.91 24.10 -19.73
N ARG A 67 -2.44 24.85 -18.75
CA ARG A 67 -2.84 26.25 -18.95
C ARG A 67 -1.65 27.23 -18.95
N SER A 68 -0.54 26.89 -18.31
CA SER A 68 0.67 27.72 -18.30
C SER A 68 1.89 26.94 -17.82
N PHE A 69 3.08 27.40 -18.21
CA PHE A 69 4.34 26.84 -17.71
C PHE A 69 4.45 26.91 -16.18
N GLU A 70 4.03 28.02 -15.56
CA GLU A 70 4.11 28.18 -14.11
C GLU A 70 3.14 27.25 -13.37
N ASN A 71 1.95 27.00 -13.92
CA ASN A 71 1.03 25.99 -13.36
C ASN A 71 1.66 24.61 -13.42
N ALA A 72 2.20 24.22 -14.58
CA ALA A 72 2.88 22.94 -14.74
C ALA A 72 4.04 22.75 -13.75
N ARG A 73 4.81 23.82 -13.46
CA ARG A 73 5.86 23.79 -12.44
C ARG A 73 5.29 23.56 -11.04
N ARG A 74 4.18 24.23 -10.69
CA ARG A 74 3.55 24.16 -9.37
C ARG A 74 2.88 22.81 -9.09
N CYS A 75 2.20 22.21 -10.06
CA CYS A 75 1.51 20.93 -9.85
C CYS A 75 2.39 19.71 -10.08
N ARG A 76 3.65 19.88 -10.47
CA ARG A 76 4.52 18.77 -10.89
C ARG A 76 4.59 17.66 -9.84
N ASP A 77 4.87 18.01 -8.59
CA ASP A 77 5.10 17.04 -7.53
C ASP A 77 3.79 16.34 -7.11
N ASP A 78 2.70 17.09 -7.05
CA ASP A 78 1.37 16.54 -6.79
C ASP A 78 0.93 15.58 -7.91
N LEU A 79 1.15 15.96 -9.18
CA LEU A 79 0.82 15.14 -10.34
C LEU A 79 1.64 13.85 -10.35
N PHE A 80 2.94 13.95 -10.09
CA PHE A 80 3.82 12.78 -10.00
C PHE A 80 3.40 11.86 -8.84
N GLY A 81 3.05 12.44 -7.68
CA GLY A 81 2.54 11.70 -6.53
C GLY A 81 1.23 10.96 -6.85
N ASP A 82 0.28 11.61 -7.49
CA ASP A 82 -1.00 11.01 -7.88
C ASP A 82 -0.82 9.89 -8.91
N GLN A 83 0.05 10.09 -9.91
CA GLN A 83 0.41 9.07 -10.91
C GLN A 83 1.08 7.84 -10.28
N ASN A 84 2.04 8.06 -9.38
CA ASN A 84 2.71 6.98 -8.67
C ASN A 84 1.74 6.20 -7.78
N ASN A 85 0.84 6.89 -7.07
CA ASN A 85 -0.17 6.23 -6.26
C ASN A 85 -1.17 5.45 -7.13
N ARG A 86 -1.67 6.03 -8.23
CA ARG A 86 -2.54 5.30 -9.16
C ARG A 86 -1.89 4.00 -9.63
N LYS A 87 -0.65 4.08 -10.14
CA LYS A 87 0.12 2.90 -10.56
C LYS A 87 0.28 1.87 -9.44
N ARG A 88 0.57 2.31 -8.21
CA ARG A 88 0.69 1.42 -7.04
C ARG A 88 -0.61 0.68 -6.76
N TYR A 89 -1.74 1.40 -6.74
CA TYR A 89 -3.03 0.82 -6.42
C TYR A 89 -3.60 -0.03 -7.56
N ASP A 90 -3.27 0.26 -8.82
CA ASP A 90 -3.56 -0.63 -9.96
C ASP A 90 -2.88 -2.00 -9.73
N GLY A 91 -1.63 -2.00 -9.27
CA GLY A 91 -0.92 -3.22 -8.89
C GLY A 91 -1.54 -3.95 -7.70
N TYR A 92 -2.09 -3.23 -6.71
CA TYR A 92 -2.79 -3.85 -5.59
C TYR A 92 -4.07 -4.56 -6.04
N VAL A 93 -4.88 -3.92 -6.88
CA VAL A 93 -6.08 -4.55 -7.46
C VAL A 93 -5.67 -5.80 -8.24
N ALA A 94 -4.69 -5.69 -9.14
CA ALA A 94 -4.23 -6.82 -9.92
C ALA A 94 -3.82 -8.01 -9.03
N ALA A 95 -3.05 -7.77 -7.97
CA ALA A 95 -2.63 -8.82 -7.04
C ALA A 95 -3.79 -9.40 -6.20
N LEU A 96 -4.74 -8.57 -5.77
CA LEU A 96 -5.89 -9.02 -4.95
C LEU A 96 -6.95 -9.78 -5.77
N PHE A 97 -7.00 -9.57 -7.08
CA PHE A 97 -7.85 -10.34 -8.00
C PHE A 97 -7.14 -11.54 -8.63
N ASP A 98 -5.83 -11.66 -8.48
CA ASP A 98 -5.07 -12.81 -8.96
C ASP A 98 -5.42 -14.07 -8.15
N PRO A 99 -5.91 -15.14 -8.80
CA PRO A 99 -6.39 -16.34 -8.10
C PRO A 99 -5.27 -17.11 -7.40
N GLU A 100 -4.05 -17.09 -7.93
CA GLU A 100 -2.89 -17.78 -7.32
C GLU A 100 -2.45 -17.05 -6.06
N ILE A 101 -2.38 -15.72 -6.10
CA ILE A 101 -2.06 -14.89 -4.94
C ILE A 101 -3.15 -15.02 -3.88
N TRP A 102 -4.41 -14.97 -4.28
CA TRP A 102 -5.54 -15.11 -3.35
C TRP A 102 -5.52 -16.48 -2.65
N SER A 103 -5.30 -17.56 -3.39
CA SER A 103 -5.17 -18.91 -2.83
C SER A 103 -4.00 -19.00 -1.84
N ALA A 104 -2.87 -18.35 -2.12
CA ALA A 104 -1.74 -18.31 -1.20
C ALA A 104 -2.07 -17.55 0.11
N ILE A 105 -2.85 -16.48 0.04
CA ILE A 105 -3.35 -15.73 1.21
C ILE A 105 -4.27 -16.63 2.05
N GLU A 106 -5.21 -17.33 1.42
CA GLU A 106 -6.12 -18.26 2.09
C GLU A 106 -5.37 -19.40 2.78
N ALA A 107 -4.41 -20.00 2.09
CA ALA A 107 -3.56 -21.06 2.63
C ALA A 107 -2.74 -20.58 3.85
N ARG A 108 -2.23 -19.34 3.82
CA ARG A 108 -1.49 -18.74 4.92
C ARG A 108 -2.37 -18.57 6.16
N GLU A 109 -3.57 -18.01 6.02
CA GLU A 109 -4.47 -17.84 7.16
C GLU A 109 -4.96 -19.18 7.70
N LYS A 110 -5.31 -20.13 6.82
CA LYS A 110 -5.68 -21.49 7.24
C LYS A 110 -4.57 -22.15 8.05
N LYS A 111 -3.32 -22.08 7.58
CA LYS A 111 -2.17 -22.62 8.30
C LYS A 111 -2.02 -22.00 9.69
N LEU A 112 -2.25 -20.70 9.83
CA LEU A 112 -2.22 -20.02 11.12
C LEU A 112 -3.34 -20.50 12.05
N ARG A 113 -4.57 -20.59 11.55
CA ARG A 113 -5.73 -21.07 12.33
C ARG A 113 -5.56 -22.53 12.77
N ASP A 114 -5.04 -23.39 11.89
CA ASP A 114 -4.72 -24.79 12.20
C ASP A 114 -3.62 -24.91 13.27
N ALA A 115 -2.62 -24.02 13.26
CA ALA A 115 -1.60 -24.00 14.30
C ALA A 115 -2.18 -23.56 15.66
N ILE A 116 -3.07 -22.57 15.67
CA ILE A 116 -3.72 -22.09 16.90
C ILE A 116 -4.66 -23.16 17.49
N SER A 117 -5.45 -23.85 16.67
CA SER A 117 -6.40 -24.86 17.17
C SER A 117 -5.72 -26.04 17.88
N ARG A 118 -4.50 -26.37 17.44
CA ARG A 118 -3.64 -27.44 17.98
C ARG A 118 -2.98 -27.07 19.31
N ASP A 119 -2.87 -25.78 19.65
CA ASP A 119 -2.33 -25.33 20.93
C ASP A 119 -3.46 -24.82 21.84
N PRO A 120 -3.82 -25.57 22.90
CA PRO A 120 -4.84 -25.14 23.86
C PRO A 120 -4.58 -23.76 24.47
N LYS A 121 -3.32 -23.33 24.58
CA LYS A 121 -2.95 -22.01 25.15
C LYS A 121 -3.30 -20.85 24.22
N LEU A 122 -3.44 -21.09 22.91
CA LEU A 122 -3.70 -20.07 21.90
C LEU A 122 -5.19 -19.97 21.53
N ARG A 123 -6.06 -20.85 22.03
CA ARG A 123 -7.48 -20.85 21.64
C ARG A 123 -8.23 -19.55 21.99
N SER A 124 -7.81 -18.82 23.03
CA SER A 124 -8.37 -17.52 23.37
C SER A 124 -7.98 -16.40 22.40
N THR A 125 -6.96 -16.60 21.54
CA THR A 125 -6.53 -15.59 20.55
C THR A 125 -7.32 -15.68 19.24
N THR A 126 -8.13 -16.73 19.06
CA THR A 126 -9.00 -16.92 17.88
C THR A 126 -10.41 -16.38 18.04
N GLU A 127 -10.82 -16.03 19.26
CA GLU A 127 -12.00 -15.20 19.49
C GLU A 127 -11.81 -13.93 18.65
N PRO A 128 -12.75 -13.54 17.77
CA PRO A 128 -12.62 -12.29 17.09
C PRO A 128 -12.56 -11.23 18.19
N ALA A 129 -11.43 -10.53 18.31
CA ALA A 129 -11.42 -9.30 19.08
C ALA A 129 -12.53 -8.44 18.47
N GLY A 130 -13.68 -8.42 19.13
CA GLY A 130 -14.93 -7.78 18.72
C GLY A 130 -14.83 -6.26 18.68
N ALA A 131 -13.65 -5.72 18.42
CA ALA A 131 -13.31 -4.31 18.37
C ALA A 131 -12.70 -3.88 17.02
N GLN A 132 -12.29 -4.82 16.14
CA GLN A 132 -11.79 -4.44 14.80
C GLN A 132 -12.86 -4.47 13.70
N ARG A 133 -13.97 -5.20 13.89
CA ARG A 133 -15.05 -5.33 12.90
C ARG A 133 -15.89 -4.06 12.66
N LEU A 134 -15.79 -3.04 13.52
CA LEU A 134 -16.58 -1.80 13.41
C LEU A 134 -15.75 -0.51 13.51
N GLY A 135 -14.45 -0.59 13.82
CA GLY A 135 -13.62 0.59 14.15
C GLY A 135 -12.82 1.20 12.99
N ARG A 136 -12.77 0.56 11.81
CA ARG A 136 -12.09 1.09 10.61
C ARG A 136 -13.02 1.42 9.44
N ALA A 137 -14.34 1.40 9.68
CA ALA A 137 -15.26 2.17 8.86
C ALA A 137 -14.97 3.66 9.10
N SER A 138 -14.23 4.27 8.17
CA SER A 138 -13.82 5.68 8.12
C SER A 138 -14.67 6.65 8.97
N PRO A 139 -14.14 7.21 10.08
CA PRO A 139 -14.75 8.36 10.73
C PRO A 139 -14.19 9.63 10.09
N ARG A 140 -14.56 9.91 8.84
CA ARG A 140 -14.49 11.28 8.28
C ARG A 140 -15.70 11.54 7.42
N GLY A 141 -16.78 11.91 8.09
CA GLY A 141 -17.78 12.75 7.47
C GLY A 141 -17.09 13.97 6.89
N TYR A 142 -17.27 14.19 5.59
CA TYR A 142 -17.14 15.52 5.01
C TYR A 142 -18.16 16.39 5.76
N ALA A 143 -17.70 17.21 6.69
CA ALA A 143 -18.50 18.31 7.19
C ALA A 143 -18.79 19.21 5.99
N ARG A 144 -20.04 19.15 5.50
CA ARG A 144 -20.59 20.21 4.64
C ARG A 144 -20.41 21.52 5.42
N ARG A 145 -19.58 22.41 4.89
CA ARG A 145 -19.78 23.84 5.11
C ARG A 145 -20.66 24.30 3.95
N GLU A 146 -21.94 24.39 4.22
CA GLU A 146 -22.88 25.24 3.48
C GLU A 146 -22.77 26.66 4.08
N PRO A 147 -23.12 27.72 3.32
CA PRO A 147 -22.39 29.00 3.26
C PRO A 147 -22.37 29.83 4.55
#